data_AF-A0A016RVX3-F1
#
_entry.id   AF-A0A016RVX3-F1
#
_cell.length_a   1.000
_cell.length_b   1.000
_cell.length_c   1.000
_cell.angle_alpha   90.00
_cell.angle_beta   90.00
_cell.angle_gamma   90.00
#
_symmetry.space_group_name_H-M   'P 1'
#
loop_
_entity.id
_entity.type
_entity.pdbx_description
1 polymer ?
#
loop_
_entity_poly.entity_id
_entity_poly.type
_entity_poly.pdbx_seq_one_letter_code
_entity_poly.pdbx_strand_id
1 'polypeptide(L)'
;MWQVTLSYVVLLVPLVSSTTEWWGDLRAHLNPSRTPAFYDVTYDETECPLGLRSDAIPEYVYFGTMMATMSVNEHDECLQKCAEKPRCKAVNYFHPFAYQKKAFCELLSETQRDNPRLMRPFRLATYFENIRCRESEETEDAVDIIQKPAPIHEKKLEMNSLMKKLTTKVNEFNSGFRAAR
;
A
#
# COMPACT_ATOMS: atom_id res chain seq x y z
N MET A 1 4.98 74.54 0.84
CA MET A 1 5.15 73.12 0.44
C MET A 1 5.18 72.28 1.71
N TRP A 2 4.11 71.55 2.02
CA TRP A 2 4.06 70.63 3.15
C TRP A 2 3.85 69.22 2.60
N GLN A 3 4.81 68.33 2.83
CA GLN A 3 4.63 66.90 2.62
C GLN A 3 4.27 66.27 3.96
N VAL A 4 3.05 65.73 4.06
CA VAL A 4 2.65 64.85 5.16
C VAL A 4 2.77 63.43 4.64
N THR A 5 3.75 62.71 5.16
CA THR A 5 4.04 61.32 4.83
C THR A 5 2.98 60.41 5.48
N LEU A 6 2.27 59.63 4.66
CA LEU A 6 1.37 58.57 5.11
C LEU A 6 2.20 57.37 5.62
N SER A 7 2.24 57.19 6.94
CA SER A 7 2.78 55.97 7.56
C SER A 7 1.76 54.84 7.45
N TYR A 8 2.06 53.83 6.63
CA TYR A 8 1.31 52.57 6.61
C TYR A 8 1.72 51.70 7.80
N VAL A 9 0.83 51.54 8.77
CA VAL A 9 0.97 50.56 9.84
C VAL A 9 0.62 49.19 9.27
N VAL A 10 1.64 48.37 9.03
CA VAL A 10 1.47 46.96 8.64
C VAL A 10 1.17 46.15 9.90
N LEU A 11 -0.10 45.85 10.11
CA LEU A 11 -0.57 44.92 11.15
C LEU A 11 -0.22 43.48 10.72
N LEU A 12 0.86 42.95 11.28
CA LEU A 12 1.22 41.52 11.20
C LEU A 12 0.34 40.73 12.18
N VAL A 13 -0.76 40.15 11.69
CA VAL A 13 -1.56 39.19 12.46
C VAL A 13 -0.88 37.82 12.39
N PRO A 14 -0.51 37.18 13.52
CA PRO A 14 0.03 35.83 13.48
C PRO A 14 -1.08 34.85 13.10
N LEU A 15 -0.89 34.15 11.99
CA LEU A 15 -1.70 33.00 11.59
C LEU A 15 -1.40 31.84 12.56
N VAL A 16 -2.12 31.80 13.68
CA VAL A 16 -2.07 30.66 14.59
C VAL A 16 -2.88 29.52 13.96
N SER A 17 -2.20 28.61 13.25
CA SER A 17 -2.79 27.33 12.84
C SER A 17 -2.81 26.37 14.03
N SER A 18 -3.94 26.31 14.71
CA SER A 18 -4.20 25.35 15.79
C SER A 18 -4.72 24.03 15.18
N THR A 19 -3.86 23.02 15.03
CA THR A 19 -4.33 21.65 14.78
C THR A 19 -4.47 20.93 16.12
N THR A 20 -5.70 20.76 16.58
CA THR A 20 -5.99 19.94 17.76
C THR A 20 -6.03 18.46 17.35
N GLU A 21 -4.86 17.85 17.17
CA GLU A 21 -4.76 16.39 17.03
C GLU A 21 -4.69 15.79 18.43
N TRP A 22 -5.85 15.43 18.97
CA TRP A 22 -5.94 14.70 20.22
C TRP A 22 -5.78 13.21 19.95
N TRP A 23 -4.84 12.59 20.65
CA TRP A 23 -4.63 11.14 20.66
C TRP A 23 -5.95 10.43 20.99
N GLY A 24 -6.38 9.50 20.12
CA GLY A 24 -7.60 8.71 20.33
C GLY A 24 -8.89 9.30 19.75
N ASP A 25 -8.85 10.39 18.97
CA ASP A 25 -10.06 10.90 18.30
C ASP A 25 -10.57 9.92 17.22
N LEU A 26 -11.75 9.37 17.43
CA LEU A 26 -12.47 8.52 16.47
C LEU A 26 -12.75 9.22 15.13
N ARG A 27 -12.59 10.55 15.04
CA ARG A 27 -12.71 11.35 13.80
C ARG A 27 -11.41 11.54 13.02
N ALA A 28 -10.25 11.12 13.53
CA ALA A 28 -8.98 11.23 12.78
C ALA A 28 -9.00 10.62 11.36
N HIS A 29 -9.92 9.68 11.06
CA HIS A 29 -10.14 9.17 9.70
C HIS A 29 -10.74 10.18 8.70
N LEU A 30 -11.27 11.31 9.18
CA LEU A 30 -11.88 12.35 8.33
C LEU A 30 -10.86 13.39 7.84
N ASN A 31 -9.62 13.33 8.30
CA ASN A 31 -8.50 14.10 7.78
C ASN A 31 -7.47 13.13 7.20
N PRO A 32 -7.56 12.81 5.89
CA PRO A 32 -6.55 11.99 5.22
C PRO A 32 -5.19 12.69 5.22
N SER A 33 -4.12 11.93 4.97
CA SER A 33 -2.75 12.45 4.94
C SER A 33 -2.63 13.62 3.97
N ARG A 34 -2.14 14.74 4.48
CA ARG A 34 -1.75 15.89 3.66
C ARG A 34 -0.44 15.61 2.93
N THR A 35 0.37 14.71 3.46
CA THR A 35 1.61 14.22 2.87
C THR A 35 1.31 13.03 1.97
N PRO A 36 1.72 13.09 0.69
CA PRO A 36 1.63 11.92 -0.19
C PRO A 36 2.61 10.84 0.27
N ALA A 37 2.27 9.58 0.00
CA ALA A 37 3.21 8.48 0.19
C ALA A 37 4.49 8.73 -0.65
N PHE A 38 5.66 8.44 -0.09
CA PHE A 38 6.92 8.50 -0.81
C PHE A 38 7.54 7.10 -0.91
N TYR A 39 8.35 6.88 -1.94
CA TYR A 39 9.05 5.62 -2.10
C TYR A 39 10.26 5.57 -1.19
N ASP A 40 10.32 4.55 -0.36
CA ASP A 40 11.46 4.24 0.47
C ASP A 40 12.16 3.00 -0.09
N VAL A 41 13.48 3.10 -0.26
CA VAL A 41 14.32 2.04 -0.82
C VAL A 41 15.51 1.84 0.09
N THR A 42 15.53 0.68 0.74
CA THR A 42 16.61 0.29 1.66
C THR A 42 17.44 -0.80 1.00
N TYR A 43 18.76 -0.69 1.08
CA TYR A 43 19.68 -1.65 0.48
C TYR A 43 20.22 -2.57 1.56
N ASP A 44 19.88 -3.85 1.48
CA ASP A 44 20.45 -4.90 2.33
C ASP A 44 21.10 -5.96 1.44
N GLU A 45 22.39 -6.25 1.69
CA GLU A 45 23.17 -7.21 0.93
C GLU A 45 22.76 -8.67 1.18
N THR A 46 21.92 -8.95 2.18
CA THR A 46 21.66 -10.32 2.64
C THR A 46 20.44 -10.99 1.99
N GLU A 47 19.27 -10.35 1.96
CA GLU A 47 18.00 -10.96 1.50
C GLU A 47 17.40 -10.33 0.23
N CYS A 48 17.60 -9.02 0.01
CA CYS A 48 17.13 -8.32 -1.19
C CYS A 48 18.33 -7.64 -1.90
N PRO A 49 19.08 -8.34 -2.77
CA PRO A 49 20.33 -7.83 -3.35
C PRO A 49 20.16 -6.57 -4.23
N LEU A 50 18.94 -6.29 -4.68
CA LEU A 50 18.58 -5.12 -5.50
C LEU A 50 17.88 -4.01 -4.70
N GLY A 51 17.80 -4.17 -3.39
CA GLY A 51 17.09 -3.29 -2.47
C GLY A 51 15.66 -3.73 -2.18
N LEU A 52 15.20 -3.40 -0.99
CA LEU A 52 13.84 -3.56 -0.51
C LEU A 52 13.10 -2.25 -0.77
N ARG A 53 11.99 -2.33 -1.51
CA ARG A 53 11.14 -1.18 -1.84
C ARG A 53 9.90 -1.20 -0.95
N SER A 54 9.50 -0.03 -0.47
CA SER A 54 8.24 0.18 0.23
C SER A 54 7.67 1.58 -0.06
N ASP A 55 6.37 1.74 0.16
CA ASP A 55 5.68 3.02 0.09
C ASP A 55 5.44 3.51 1.52
N ALA A 56 6.04 4.65 1.88
CA ALA A 56 6.03 5.20 3.23
C ALA A 56 5.08 6.40 3.34
N ILE A 57 4.23 6.39 4.36
CA ILE A 57 3.34 7.49 4.76
C ILE A 57 3.78 7.98 6.14
N PRO A 58 4.52 9.10 6.22
CA PRO A 58 5.00 9.63 7.49
C PRO A 58 3.85 10.22 8.31
N GLU A 59 4.00 10.17 9.63
CA GLU A 59 3.05 10.67 10.62
C GLU A 59 1.68 9.99 10.58
N TYR A 60 1.62 8.71 10.16
CA TYR A 60 0.40 7.92 10.12
C TYR A 60 0.61 6.51 10.68
N VAL A 61 -0.49 5.94 11.21
CA VAL A 61 -0.59 4.57 11.71
C VAL A 61 -1.89 3.94 11.21
N TYR A 62 -1.84 2.66 10.86
CA TYR A 62 -3.01 1.87 10.50
C TYR A 62 -3.43 0.96 11.66
N PHE A 63 -4.63 1.19 12.21
CA PHE A 63 -5.18 0.42 13.34
C PHE A 63 -5.99 -0.80 12.88
N GLY A 64 -5.35 -1.73 12.17
CA GLY A 64 -6.01 -2.97 11.71
C GLY A 64 -5.46 -4.24 12.34
N THR A 65 -5.68 -5.37 11.67
CA THR A 65 -5.33 -6.69 12.20
C THR A 65 -3.81 -6.92 12.24
N MET A 66 -3.25 -6.78 13.43
CA MET A 66 -1.84 -7.02 13.76
C MET A 66 -1.50 -8.50 13.75
N MET A 67 -0.35 -8.82 13.15
CA MET A 67 0.21 -10.17 13.10
C MET A 67 1.31 -10.40 14.14
N ALA A 68 2.18 -9.42 14.30
CA ALA A 68 3.34 -9.50 15.19
C ALA A 68 3.83 -8.10 15.57
N THR A 69 4.55 -8.01 16.67
CA THR A 69 5.27 -6.81 17.09
C THR A 69 6.72 -7.14 17.38
N MET A 70 7.60 -6.17 17.20
CA MET A 70 9.00 -6.30 17.57
C MET A 70 9.63 -4.95 17.90
N SER A 71 10.68 -4.98 18.71
CA SER A 71 11.52 -3.82 19.00
C SER A 71 12.77 -3.87 18.13
N VAL A 72 13.01 -2.80 17.39
CA VAL A 72 14.08 -2.70 16.39
C VAL A 72 14.92 -1.45 16.64
N ASN A 73 16.10 -1.37 16.05
CA ASN A 73 16.87 -0.12 16.07
C ASN A 73 16.47 0.77 14.89
N GLU A 74 16.25 0.17 13.72
CA GLU A 74 15.92 0.84 12.47
C GLU A 74 14.69 0.21 11.80
N HIS A 75 13.99 1.01 10.98
CA HIS A 75 12.78 0.57 10.27
C HIS A 75 13.03 -0.56 9.25
N ASP A 76 14.21 -0.62 8.66
CA ASP A 76 14.64 -1.65 7.70
C ASP A 76 14.44 -3.06 8.25
N GLU A 77 14.77 -3.27 9.53
CA GLU A 77 14.58 -4.56 10.23
C GLU A 77 13.11 -5.00 10.18
N CYS A 78 12.17 -4.06 10.29
CA CYS A 78 10.73 -4.35 10.22
C CYS A 78 10.28 -4.69 8.81
N LEU A 79 10.79 -3.95 7.82
CA LEU A 79 10.45 -4.18 6.42
C LEU A 79 10.96 -5.55 5.96
N GLN A 80 12.18 -5.92 6.36
CA GLN A 80 12.77 -7.23 6.10
C GLN A 80 11.92 -8.35 6.71
N LYS A 81 11.59 -8.23 8.00
CA LYS A 81 10.75 -9.20 8.71
C LYS A 81 9.33 -9.30 8.15
N CYS A 82 8.83 -8.24 7.52
CA CYS A 82 7.58 -8.27 6.77
C CYS A 82 7.76 -9.02 5.44
N ALA A 83 8.83 -8.76 4.69
CA ALA A 83 9.14 -9.41 3.41
C ALA A 83 9.30 -10.94 3.56
N GLU A 84 9.87 -11.41 4.67
CA GLU A 84 9.96 -12.84 5.01
C GLU A 84 8.60 -13.53 5.21
N LYS A 85 7.52 -12.76 5.44
CA LYS A 85 6.20 -13.28 5.81
C LYS A 85 5.19 -13.02 4.68
N PRO A 86 4.69 -14.07 3.99
CA PRO A 86 3.78 -13.90 2.85
C PRO A 86 2.41 -13.29 3.22
N ARG A 87 2.07 -13.25 4.51
CA ARG A 87 0.82 -12.66 5.01
C ARG A 87 0.99 -11.22 5.49
N CYS A 88 2.22 -10.72 5.62
CA CYS A 88 2.47 -9.34 5.99
C CYS A 88 2.26 -8.46 4.77
N LYS A 89 1.40 -7.44 4.89
CA LYS A 89 1.08 -6.51 3.81
C LYS A 89 1.55 -5.09 4.09
N ALA A 90 1.66 -4.72 5.36
CA ALA A 90 2.02 -3.38 5.79
C ALA A 90 2.71 -3.42 7.16
N VAL A 91 3.35 -2.31 7.53
CA VAL A 91 4.07 -2.13 8.79
C VAL A 91 3.73 -0.77 9.39
N ASN A 92 3.39 -0.74 10.68
CA ASN A 92 3.47 0.50 11.46
C ASN A 92 4.85 0.54 12.13
N TYR A 93 5.64 1.57 11.88
CA TYR A 93 6.90 1.82 12.58
C TYR A 93 6.73 3.00 13.53
N PHE A 94 7.03 2.80 14.81
CA PHE A 94 6.98 3.82 15.84
C PHE A 94 8.38 4.24 16.21
N HIS A 95 8.66 5.53 16.02
CA HIS A 95 9.97 6.11 16.27
C HIS A 95 10.31 6.05 17.78
N PRO A 96 11.59 5.96 18.15
CA PRO A 96 11.99 5.99 19.56
C PRO A 96 11.47 7.25 20.26
N PHE A 97 11.02 7.10 21.51
CA PHE A 97 10.55 8.21 22.35
C PHE A 97 11.55 8.44 23.50
N ALA A 98 11.43 9.58 24.20
CA ALA A 98 12.37 9.99 25.24
C ALA A 98 12.74 8.90 26.28
N TYR A 99 11.81 7.98 26.58
CA TYR A 99 12.01 6.87 27.54
C TYR A 99 12.21 5.49 26.90
N GLN A 100 12.00 5.37 25.58
CA GLN A 100 12.18 4.14 24.81
C GLN A 100 13.31 4.34 23.80
N LYS A 101 14.48 3.78 24.12
CA LYS A 101 15.68 3.92 23.28
C LYS A 101 15.57 3.20 21.93
N LYS A 102 14.73 2.18 21.86
CA LYS A 102 14.48 1.40 20.64
C LYS A 102 13.17 1.82 20.01
N ALA A 103 13.13 1.75 18.69
CA ALA A 103 11.88 1.82 17.96
C ALA A 103 11.11 0.52 18.14
N PHE A 104 9.84 0.54 17.76
CA PHE A 104 9.02 -0.67 17.72
C PHE A 104 8.17 -0.67 16.46
N CYS A 105 7.87 -1.84 15.93
CA CYS A 105 6.98 -1.96 14.79
C CYS A 105 5.93 -3.05 14.97
N GLU A 106 4.82 -2.85 14.25
CA GLU A 106 3.71 -3.77 14.13
C GLU A 106 3.62 -4.24 12.69
N LEU A 107 3.67 -5.55 12.48
CA LEU A 107 3.43 -6.17 11.18
C LEU A 107 1.93 -6.39 11.01
N LEU A 108 1.37 -6.00 9.88
CA LEU A 108 -0.06 -5.97 9.61
C LEU A 108 -0.43 -6.93 8.48
N SER A 109 -1.60 -7.56 8.61
CA SER A 109 -2.16 -8.44 7.56
C SER A 109 -3.10 -7.73 6.57
N GLU A 110 -3.29 -6.43 6.79
CA GLU A 110 -4.21 -5.54 6.09
C GLU A 110 -3.50 -4.23 5.74
N THR A 111 -4.05 -3.53 4.76
CA THR A 111 -3.55 -2.27 4.23
C THR A 111 -4.59 -1.16 4.39
N GLN A 112 -4.17 0.09 4.21
CA GLN A 112 -5.10 1.23 4.16
C GLN A 112 -6.17 1.10 3.06
N ARG A 113 -5.93 0.28 2.02
CA ARG A 113 -6.90 0.03 0.94
C ARG A 113 -8.03 -0.90 1.38
N ASP A 114 -7.76 -1.78 2.34
CA ASP A 114 -8.77 -2.69 2.91
C ASP A 114 -9.79 -1.90 3.74
N ASN A 115 -9.32 -0.96 4.57
CA ASN A 115 -10.19 -0.05 5.31
C ASN A 115 -9.52 1.30 5.60
N PRO A 116 -9.71 2.33 4.76
CA PRO A 116 -9.04 3.62 4.93
C PRO A 116 -9.46 4.36 6.21
N ARG A 117 -10.56 3.95 6.85
CA ARG A 117 -11.02 4.58 8.11
C ARG A 117 -10.15 4.23 9.32
N LEU A 118 -9.28 3.24 9.18
CA LEU A 118 -8.36 2.80 10.23
C LEU A 118 -7.01 3.52 10.17
N MET A 119 -6.76 4.31 9.11
CA MET A 119 -5.63 5.23 9.07
C MET A 119 -5.86 6.43 9.97
N ARG A 120 -4.85 6.78 10.77
CA ARG A 120 -4.90 7.88 11.73
C ARG A 120 -3.56 8.62 11.77
N PRO A 121 -3.57 9.96 11.90
CA PRO A 121 -2.37 10.73 12.15
C PRO A 121 -1.71 10.31 13.46
N PHE A 122 -0.39 10.16 13.45
CA PHE A 122 0.44 9.80 14.60
C PHE A 122 1.86 10.32 14.36
N ARG A 123 2.23 11.44 15.00
CA ARG A 123 3.47 12.19 14.69
C ARG A 123 4.78 11.41 14.80
N LEU A 124 4.83 10.41 15.67
CA LEU A 124 6.03 9.61 15.91
C LEU A 124 5.87 8.20 15.35
N ALA A 125 5.25 8.11 14.19
CA ALA A 125 5.14 6.86 13.45
C ALA A 125 5.21 7.08 11.93
N THR A 126 5.60 6.02 11.24
CA THR A 126 5.59 5.92 9.78
C THR A 126 4.87 4.64 9.41
N TYR A 127 3.89 4.74 8.52
CA TYR A 127 3.21 3.60 7.94
C TYR A 127 3.89 3.19 6.64
N PHE A 128 4.14 1.90 6.46
CA PHE A 128 4.75 1.35 5.24
C PHE A 128 3.81 0.33 4.59
N GLU A 129 3.66 0.38 3.28
CA GLU A 129 2.94 -0.61 2.46
C GLU A 129 3.71 -0.98 1.19
N ASN A 130 3.17 -1.90 0.38
CA ASN A 130 3.78 -2.35 -0.88
C ASN A 130 5.24 -2.82 -0.73
N ILE A 131 5.54 -3.49 0.40
CA ILE A 131 6.88 -3.96 0.77
C ILE A 131 7.25 -5.17 -0.09
N ARG A 132 8.32 -5.03 -0.90
CA ARG A 132 8.81 -6.09 -1.78
C ARG A 132 10.29 -5.90 -2.10
N CYS A 133 11.03 -7.00 -2.24
CA CYS A 133 12.36 -6.93 -2.85
C CYS A 133 12.20 -6.45 -4.30
N ARG A 134 13.12 -5.62 -4.77
CA ARG A 134 13.20 -5.27 -6.19
C ARG A 134 13.62 -6.52 -6.96
N GLU A 135 12.83 -6.87 -7.97
CA GLU A 135 13.20 -7.91 -8.93
C GLU A 135 14.19 -7.29 -9.94
N SER A 136 15.14 -8.07 -10.45
CA SER A 136 16.05 -7.61 -11.50
C SER A 136 15.22 -7.17 -12.69
N GLU A 137 15.43 -5.93 -13.15
CA GLU A 137 14.91 -5.43 -14.43
C GLU A 137 15.50 -6.26 -15.57
N GLU A 138 14.95 -7.46 -15.81
CA GLU A 138 15.10 -8.15 -17.09
C GLU A 138 13.88 -7.95 -17.98
N THR A 139 12.79 -7.31 -17.52
CA THR A 139 11.58 -7.17 -18.35
C THR A 139 10.69 -5.96 -18.02
N GLU A 140 11.20 -4.72 -17.99
CA GLU A 140 10.31 -3.54 -18.01
C GLU A 140 10.61 -2.49 -19.10
N ASP A 141 11.65 -2.70 -19.94
CA ASP A 141 11.98 -1.84 -21.09
C ASP A 141 11.63 -2.47 -22.46
N ALA A 142 10.47 -3.13 -22.58
CA ALA A 142 9.99 -3.63 -23.87
C ALA A 142 8.47 -3.58 -24.01
N VAL A 143 7.92 -2.36 -24.03
CA VAL A 143 6.67 -2.10 -24.76
C VAL A 143 7.03 -1.33 -26.02
N ASP A 144 7.41 -2.05 -27.08
CA ASP A 144 6.61 -2.10 -28.31
C ASP A 144 7.21 -3.02 -29.40
N ILE A 145 6.34 -3.84 -29.99
CA ILE A 145 6.48 -4.57 -31.27
C ILE A 145 7.50 -5.72 -31.31
N ILE A 146 7.05 -6.95 -31.02
CA ILE A 146 7.15 -8.14 -31.90
C ILE A 146 6.42 -9.31 -31.20
N GLN A 147 5.43 -9.87 -31.90
CA GLN A 147 4.66 -11.05 -31.52
C GLN A 147 5.54 -12.25 -31.15
N LYS A 148 5.34 -12.84 -29.96
CA LYS A 148 5.57 -14.28 -29.74
C LYS A 148 4.58 -14.81 -28.69
N PRO A 149 3.73 -15.79 -29.04
CA PRO A 149 2.60 -16.20 -28.20
C PRO A 149 3.02 -17.05 -27.00
N ALA A 150 2.31 -16.85 -25.89
CA ALA A 150 2.42 -17.62 -24.65
C ALA A 150 2.16 -19.14 -24.84
N PRO A 151 2.70 -20.01 -23.99
CA PRO A 151 2.52 -21.45 -24.10
C PRO A 151 1.05 -21.84 -23.85
N ILE A 152 0.44 -22.37 -24.91
CA ILE A 152 -0.92 -22.90 -24.98
C ILE A 152 -0.91 -24.31 -24.38
N HIS A 153 -1.17 -24.47 -23.08
CA HIS A 153 -1.47 -25.84 -22.60
C HIS A 153 -2.55 -25.96 -21.52
N GLU A 154 -2.91 -24.92 -20.78
CA GLU A 154 -3.96 -25.02 -19.75
C GLU A 154 -5.34 -24.54 -20.24
N LYS A 155 -5.40 -23.47 -21.05
CA LYS A 155 -6.68 -22.93 -21.57
C LYS A 155 -7.39 -23.85 -22.59
N LYS A 156 -6.68 -24.80 -23.20
CA LYS A 156 -7.26 -25.73 -24.20
C LYS A 156 -8.13 -26.80 -23.54
N LEU A 157 -7.83 -27.18 -22.29
CA LEU A 157 -8.58 -28.21 -21.57
C LEU A 157 -9.94 -27.68 -21.10
N GLU A 158 -9.99 -26.44 -20.61
CA GLU A 158 -11.25 -25.81 -20.18
C GLU A 158 -12.18 -25.50 -21.35
N MET A 159 -11.65 -25.01 -22.47
CA MET A 159 -12.47 -24.70 -23.66
C MET A 159 -13.04 -25.97 -24.31
N ASN A 160 -12.29 -27.09 -24.30
CA ASN A 160 -12.78 -28.38 -24.80
C ASN A 160 -13.87 -28.98 -23.89
N SER A 161 -13.76 -28.78 -22.57
CA SER A 161 -14.79 -29.15 -21.59
C SER A 161 -16.10 -28.36 -21.82
N LEU A 162 -15.99 -27.04 -22.01
CA LEU A 162 -17.12 -26.17 -22.31
C LEU A 162 -17.80 -26.50 -23.65
N MET A 163 -17.01 -26.72 -24.71
CA MET A 163 -17.56 -27.10 -26.00
C MET A 163 -18.30 -28.44 -25.95
N LYS A 164 -17.76 -29.45 -25.25
CA LYS A 164 -18.47 -30.72 -25.06
C LYS A 164 -19.80 -30.55 -24.33
N LYS A 165 -19.84 -29.72 -23.27
CA LYS A 165 -21.09 -29.42 -22.53
C LYS A 165 -22.13 -28.69 -23.40
N LEU A 166 -21.69 -27.82 -24.30
CA LEU A 166 -22.57 -27.14 -25.26
C LEU A 166 -23.10 -28.11 -26.32
N THR A 167 -22.25 -28.99 -26.87
CA THR A 167 -22.67 -29.98 -27.87
C THR A 167 -23.70 -30.97 -27.30
N THR A 168 -23.54 -31.42 -26.05
CA THR A 168 -24.53 -32.30 -25.40
C THR A 168 -25.88 -31.62 -25.22
N LYS A 169 -25.90 -30.34 -24.79
CA LYS A 169 -27.16 -29.58 -24.64
C LYS A 169 -27.87 -29.34 -25.97
N VAL A 170 -27.12 -29.08 -27.05
CA VAL A 170 -27.70 -28.88 -28.39
C VAL A 170 -28.29 -30.17 -28.95
N ASN A 171 -27.65 -31.31 -28.71
CA ASN A 171 -28.18 -32.61 -29.13
C ASN A 171 -29.46 -33.00 -28.37
N GLU A 172 -29.53 -32.71 -27.07
CA GLU A 172 -30.73 -32.92 -26.26
C GLU A 172 -31.89 -32.06 -26.76
N PHE A 173 -31.64 -30.77 -27.04
CA PHE A 173 -32.64 -29.87 -27.64
C PHE A 173 -33.15 -30.39 -28.99
N ASN A 174 -32.25 -30.80 -29.89
CA ASN A 174 -32.62 -31.30 -31.22
C ASN A 174 -33.34 -32.66 -31.20
N SER A 175 -33.10 -33.50 -30.19
CA SER A 175 -33.81 -34.77 -30.02
C SER A 175 -35.28 -34.58 -29.60
N GLY A 176 -35.60 -33.49 -28.89
CA GLY A 176 -36.97 -33.14 -28.52
C GLY A 176 -37.87 -32.73 -29.69
N PHE A 177 -37.29 -32.12 -30.75
CA PHE A 177 -38.05 -31.70 -31.93
C PHE A 177 -38.28 -32.80 -32.97
N ARG A 178 -37.58 -33.94 -32.87
CA ARG A 178 -37.76 -35.09 -33.78
C ARG A 178 -38.76 -36.13 -33.26
N ALA A 179 -39.17 -36.05 -31.99
CA ALA A 179 -40.17 -36.94 -31.40
C ALA A 179 -41.62 -36.43 -31.53
N ALA A 180 -41.82 -35.23 -32.09
CA ALA A 180 -43.12 -34.63 -32.34
C ALA A 180 -43.37 -34.46 -33.85
N ARG A 181 -43.44 -35.58 -34.57
CA ARG A 181 -44.06 -35.69 -35.89
C ARG A 181 -44.68 -37.07 -36.05
#